data_AF-A0A5B9D0Y6-F1
#
_entry.id   AF-A0A5B9D0Y6-F1
#
_cell.length_a   1.000
_cell.length_b   1.000
_cell.length_c   1.000
_cell.angle_alpha   90.00
_cell.angle_beta   90.00
_cell.angle_gamma   90.00
#
_symmetry.space_group_name_H-M   'P 1'
#
loop_
_entity.id
_entity.type
_entity.pdbx_description
1 polymer ?
#
loop_
_entity_poly.entity_id
_entity_poly.type
_entity_poly.pdbx_seq_one_letter_code
_entity_poly.pdbx_strand_id
1 'polypeptide(L)'
;MFYNGIFNSSDDAARNAVQMAVNNNGHLYFTYFPQGNDWEVELGIAFYQKFLEGDTWGLSNSTKKFQDFITRYGNDRAIVSAHSRGTLTTRNGANNLQEQGIHGIAKKTDFYLFGAAAHTQSMANIVDYLSDGEKNYVYTQGHILDPISTVIGYNFPTVYGVPFRPYYLLHPSILPMREMGGAFLGFNPSTHNCYGDASPKCKTNYGSFDFKKVYSTRTRNKK
;
A
#
# COMPACT_ATOMS: atom_id res chain seq x y z
N MET A 1 -6.10 -0.31 11.32
CA MET A 1 -6.09 1.05 10.75
C MET A 1 -5.74 0.96 9.28
N PHE A 2 -6.55 1.57 8.41
CA PHE A 2 -6.37 1.56 6.96
C PHE A 2 -5.93 2.93 6.44
N TYR A 3 -4.90 2.97 5.59
CA TYR A 3 -4.38 4.18 4.96
C TYR A 3 -4.66 4.14 3.46
N ASN A 4 -5.64 4.92 3.03
CA ASN A 4 -6.01 5.01 1.62
C ASN A 4 -5.10 5.97 0.86
N GLY A 5 -4.90 5.72 -0.44
CA GLY A 5 -4.25 6.66 -1.35
C GLY A 5 -5.14 7.86 -1.71
N ILE A 6 -4.54 8.80 -2.45
CA ILE A 6 -5.21 9.96 -3.06
C ILE A 6 -6.01 9.59 -4.33
N PHE A 7 -6.69 10.55 -4.97
CA PHE A 7 -7.67 10.37 -6.07
C PHE A 7 -8.93 9.58 -5.69
N ASN A 8 -9.38 9.69 -4.44
CA ASN A 8 -10.57 8.96 -3.97
C ASN A 8 -11.47 9.89 -3.17
N SER A 9 -12.78 9.72 -3.34
CA SER A 9 -13.75 10.28 -2.39
C SER A 9 -13.64 9.60 -1.02
N SER A 10 -14.31 10.16 0.00
CA SER A 10 -14.43 9.49 1.30
C SER A 10 -15.07 8.10 1.17
N ASP A 11 -16.03 7.96 0.27
CA ASP A 11 -16.79 6.73 0.07
C ASP A 11 -15.95 5.65 -0.62
N ASP A 12 -15.12 6.06 -1.59
CA ASP A 12 -14.15 5.17 -2.22
C ASP A 12 -13.10 4.68 -1.22
N ALA A 13 -12.61 5.57 -0.35
CA ALA A 13 -11.67 5.21 0.70
C ALA A 13 -12.30 4.25 1.73
N ALA A 14 -13.55 4.47 2.12
CA ALA A 14 -14.29 3.58 3.01
C ALA A 14 -14.50 2.20 2.37
N ARG A 15 -14.89 2.18 1.08
CA ARG A 15 -15.05 0.94 0.31
C ARG A 15 -13.72 0.16 0.23
N ASN A 16 -12.61 0.83 -0.08
CA ASN A 16 -11.29 0.21 -0.13
C ASN A 16 -10.90 -0.35 1.24
N ALA A 17 -11.16 0.40 2.31
CA ALA A 17 -10.88 -0.05 3.68
C ALA A 17 -11.64 -1.35 4.00
N VAL A 18 -12.92 -1.44 3.66
CA VAL A 18 -13.74 -2.64 3.88
C VAL A 18 -13.25 -3.80 3.01
N GLN A 19 -13.04 -3.56 1.71
CA GLN A 19 -12.58 -4.59 0.77
C GLN A 19 -11.22 -5.19 1.19
N MET A 20 -10.33 -4.36 1.71
CA MET A 20 -8.96 -4.72 2.07
C MET A 20 -8.77 -4.91 3.58
N ALA A 21 -9.88 -5.06 4.32
CA ALA A 21 -9.84 -5.43 5.72
C ALA A 21 -9.33 -6.87 5.86
N VAL A 22 -8.27 -7.05 6.64
CA VAL A 22 -7.68 -8.37 6.90
C VAL A 22 -8.48 -9.14 7.95
N ASN A 23 -9.27 -8.44 8.75
CA ASN A 23 -10.16 -9.04 9.76
C ASN A 23 -11.52 -8.35 9.70
N ASN A 24 -12.57 -9.09 9.35
CA ASN A 24 -13.91 -8.56 9.10
C ASN A 24 -14.78 -8.43 10.36
N ASN A 25 -14.26 -8.77 11.55
CA ASN A 25 -15.03 -8.85 12.79
C ASN A 25 -14.62 -7.82 13.87
N GLY A 26 -13.87 -6.78 13.50
CA GLY A 26 -13.40 -5.75 14.45
C GLY A 26 -13.69 -4.32 13.98
N HIS A 27 -13.43 -3.33 14.85
CA HIS A 27 -13.54 -1.92 14.50
C HIS A 27 -12.50 -1.54 13.43
N LEU A 28 -12.98 -1.13 12.26
CA LEU A 28 -12.15 -0.68 11.15
C LEU A 28 -12.13 0.85 11.11
N TYR A 29 -10.96 1.40 11.36
CA TYR A 29 -10.68 2.83 11.19
C TYR A 29 -9.89 3.03 9.91
N PHE A 30 -10.16 4.13 9.19
CA PHE A 30 -9.42 4.50 8.01
C PHE A 30 -9.11 6.00 7.97
N THR A 31 -8.03 6.33 7.28
CA THR A 31 -7.69 7.70 6.86
C THR A 31 -7.64 7.76 5.35
N TYR A 32 -7.99 8.92 4.82
CA TYR A 32 -7.84 9.24 3.42
C TYR A 32 -7.32 10.67 3.28
N PHE A 33 -6.73 10.96 2.13
CA PHE A 33 -6.42 12.32 1.72
C PHE A 33 -7.61 12.87 0.96
N PRO A 34 -8.19 14.01 1.38
CA PRO A 34 -9.22 14.67 0.60
C PRO A 34 -8.75 14.89 -0.82
N GLN A 35 -9.64 14.66 -1.78
CA GLN A 35 -9.33 14.85 -3.18
C GLN A 35 -8.99 16.32 -3.44
N GLY A 36 -7.88 16.56 -4.13
CA GLY A 36 -7.52 17.89 -4.60
C GLY A 36 -8.51 18.40 -5.64
N ASN A 37 -8.59 19.73 -5.79
CA ASN A 37 -9.53 20.34 -6.75
C ASN A 37 -9.23 19.92 -8.20
N ASP A 38 -7.96 19.65 -8.51
CA ASP A 38 -7.49 19.35 -9.86
C ASP A 38 -6.45 18.23 -9.86
N TRP A 39 -6.31 17.57 -11.03
CA TRP A 39 -5.37 16.47 -11.22
C TRP A 39 -3.90 16.88 -11.03
N GLU A 40 -3.56 18.15 -11.34
CA GLU A 40 -2.21 18.70 -11.16
C GLU A 40 -1.84 18.83 -9.69
N VAL A 41 -2.79 19.27 -8.86
CA VAL A 41 -2.61 19.39 -7.41
C VAL A 41 -2.37 18.02 -6.80
N GLU A 42 -3.13 17.03 -7.23
CA GLU A 42 -2.96 15.63 -6.82
C GLU A 42 -1.62 15.04 -7.25
N LEU A 43 -1.12 15.40 -8.44
CA LEU A 43 0.22 15.03 -8.87
C LEU A 43 1.30 15.71 -8.02
N GLY A 44 1.10 16.98 -7.64
CA GLY A 44 1.97 17.70 -6.72
C GLY A 44 2.02 17.06 -5.33
N ILE A 45 0.87 16.67 -4.76
CA ILE A 45 0.79 15.92 -3.50
C ILE A 45 1.52 14.58 -3.63
N ALA A 46 1.29 13.86 -4.74
CA ALA A 46 1.97 12.60 -5.00
C ALA A 46 3.49 12.75 -5.09
N PHE A 47 3.97 13.80 -5.76
CA PHE A 47 5.38 14.13 -5.84
C PHE A 47 5.95 14.44 -4.47
N TYR A 48 5.28 15.28 -3.68
CA TYR A 48 5.70 15.60 -2.32
C TYR A 48 5.80 14.34 -1.45
N GLN A 49 4.76 13.49 -1.43
CA GLN A 49 4.79 12.24 -0.66
C GLN A 49 5.89 11.28 -1.11
N LYS A 50 6.21 11.23 -2.40
CA LYS A 50 7.22 10.31 -2.93
C LYS A 50 8.65 10.78 -2.67
N PHE A 51 8.91 12.08 -2.78
CA PHE A 51 10.27 12.62 -2.86
C PHE A 51 10.65 13.57 -1.73
N LEU A 52 9.69 14.21 -1.05
CA LEU A 52 9.96 15.29 -0.09
C LEU A 52 9.49 14.98 1.34
N GLU A 53 8.39 14.27 1.51
CA GLU A 53 7.80 14.00 2.83
C GLU A 53 8.76 13.18 3.72
N GLY A 54 9.14 13.75 4.86
CA GLY A 54 10.15 13.22 5.78
C GLY A 54 10.56 14.25 6.82
N ASP A 55 11.66 14.01 7.55
CA ASP A 55 12.13 14.93 8.61
C ASP A 55 12.42 16.34 8.07
N THR A 56 13.04 16.45 6.89
CA THR A 56 13.51 17.73 6.34
C THR A 56 12.38 18.68 5.90
N TRP A 57 11.36 18.16 5.21
CA TRP A 57 10.29 18.98 4.61
C TRP A 57 8.95 18.82 5.33
N GLY A 58 8.93 18.07 6.43
CA GLY A 58 7.75 17.83 7.24
C GLY A 58 6.94 16.60 6.82
N LEU A 59 6.03 16.23 7.71
CA LEU A 59 5.09 15.14 7.54
C LEU A 59 3.67 15.66 7.38
N SER A 60 2.90 15.05 6.49
CA SER A 60 1.47 15.30 6.38
C SER A 60 0.72 14.87 7.65
N ASN A 61 -0.49 15.39 7.83
CA ASN A 61 -1.33 15.01 8.97
C ASN A 61 -1.69 13.52 8.98
N SER A 62 -1.84 12.89 7.81
CA SER A 62 -2.09 11.45 7.72
C SER A 62 -0.88 10.65 8.21
N THR A 63 0.33 11.07 7.82
CA THR A 63 1.58 10.44 8.25
C THR A 63 1.82 10.62 9.75
N LYS A 64 1.50 11.78 10.32
CA LYS A 64 1.53 11.99 11.78
C LYS A 64 0.52 11.11 12.53
N LYS A 65 -0.70 10.94 12.00
CA LYS A 65 -1.69 10.01 12.55
C LYS A 65 -1.19 8.56 12.50
N PHE A 66 -0.45 8.19 11.45
CA PHE A 66 0.23 6.90 11.40
C PHE A 66 1.25 6.73 12.52
N GLN A 67 2.10 7.72 12.75
CA GLN A 67 3.11 7.67 13.81
C GLN A 67 2.47 7.58 15.20
N ASP A 68 1.40 8.35 15.45
CA ASP A 68 0.65 8.29 16.70
C ASP A 68 0.02 6.91 16.90
N PHE A 69 -0.62 6.35 15.86
CA PHE A 69 -1.22 5.03 15.91
C PHE A 69 -0.19 3.92 16.21
N ILE A 70 0.93 3.88 15.47
CA ILE A 70 1.92 2.81 15.64
C ILE A 70 2.67 2.93 16.97
N THR A 71 2.94 4.15 17.44
CA THR A 71 3.58 4.37 18.74
C THR A 71 2.69 3.93 19.90
N ARG A 72 1.38 4.16 19.81
CA ARG A 72 0.43 3.78 20.88
C ARG A 72 0.04 2.31 20.86
N TYR A 73 -0.23 1.76 19.68
CA TYR A 73 -0.88 0.46 19.54
C TYR A 73 0.01 -0.61 18.89
N GLY A 74 1.21 -0.27 18.42
CA GLY A 74 2.03 -1.18 17.62
C GLY A 74 2.52 -2.43 18.35
N ASN A 75 2.49 -2.41 19.68
CA ASN A 75 2.79 -3.57 20.54
C ASN A 75 1.53 -4.31 21.04
N ASP A 76 0.34 -3.84 20.67
CA ASP A 76 -0.97 -4.37 21.08
C ASP A 76 -1.68 -5.10 19.93
N ARG A 77 -0.90 -5.79 19.07
CA ARG A 77 -1.40 -6.57 17.92
C ARG A 77 -2.16 -5.70 16.90
N ALA A 78 -1.75 -4.44 16.75
CA ALA A 78 -2.29 -3.56 15.73
C ALA A 78 -2.13 -4.15 14.32
N ILE A 79 -3.10 -3.89 13.46
CA ILE A 79 -3.04 -4.17 12.04
C ILE A 79 -2.97 -2.84 11.29
N VAL A 80 -1.92 -2.68 10.49
CA VAL A 80 -1.76 -1.56 9.56
C VAL A 80 -1.98 -2.08 8.16
N SER A 81 -2.96 -1.52 7.47
CA SER A 81 -3.23 -1.82 6.06
C SER A 81 -3.11 -0.54 5.26
N ALA A 82 -2.54 -0.60 4.06
CA ALA A 82 -2.34 0.57 3.23
C ALA A 82 -2.47 0.22 1.75
N HIS A 83 -3.14 1.07 0.99
CA HIS A 83 -3.38 0.86 -0.43
C HIS A 83 -2.81 2.02 -1.26
N SER A 84 -2.28 1.71 -2.44
CA SER A 84 -1.81 2.71 -3.39
C SER A 84 -0.75 3.63 -2.75
N ARG A 85 -0.94 4.95 -2.86
CA ARG A 85 -0.11 5.98 -2.22
C ARG A 85 -0.26 6.04 -0.69
N GLY A 86 -1.30 5.45 -0.10
CA GLY A 86 -1.37 5.29 1.36
C GLY A 86 -0.21 4.47 1.92
N THR A 87 0.42 3.63 1.09
CA THR A 87 1.65 2.92 1.46
C THR A 87 2.85 3.86 1.64
N LEU A 88 2.89 5.01 0.96
CA LEU A 88 3.89 6.06 1.18
C LEU A 88 3.67 6.74 2.54
N THR A 89 2.42 7.01 2.91
CA THR A 89 2.09 7.55 4.25
C THR A 89 2.66 6.66 5.37
N THR A 90 2.40 5.36 5.31
CA THR A 90 2.91 4.43 6.32
C THR A 90 4.43 4.29 6.26
N ARG A 91 5.02 4.26 5.05
CA ARG A 91 6.47 4.10 4.88
C ARG A 91 7.24 5.35 5.32
N ASN A 92 6.80 6.55 4.93
CA ASN A 92 7.45 7.80 5.29
C ASN A 92 7.37 8.04 6.80
N GLY A 93 6.21 7.80 7.42
CA GLY A 93 6.08 7.90 8.86
C GLY A 93 6.94 6.90 9.61
N ALA A 94 7.03 5.66 9.12
CA ALA A 94 7.88 4.63 9.71
C ALA A 94 9.38 4.93 9.53
N ASN A 95 9.77 5.41 8.33
CA ASN A 95 11.14 5.84 8.03
C ASN A 95 11.57 6.99 8.93
N ASN A 96 10.69 7.96 9.13
CA ASN A 96 10.91 9.10 10.01
C ASN A 96 11.15 8.68 11.47
N LEU A 97 10.36 7.74 11.99
CA LEU A 97 10.59 7.18 13.32
C LEU A 97 11.95 6.48 13.41
N GLN A 98 12.34 5.74 12.36
CA GLN A 98 13.67 5.11 12.28
C GLN A 98 14.80 6.16 12.24
N GLU A 99 14.67 7.23 11.45
CA GLU A 99 15.64 8.32 11.36
C GLU A 99 15.85 9.02 12.71
N GLN A 100 14.78 9.14 13.51
CA GLN A 100 14.81 9.64 14.89
C GLN A 100 15.35 8.62 15.92
N GLY A 101 15.72 7.41 15.47
CA GLY A 101 16.25 6.37 16.36
C GLY A 101 15.18 5.67 17.21
N ILE A 102 13.90 5.81 16.88
CA ILE A 102 12.79 5.19 17.63
C ILE A 102 12.64 3.75 17.18
N HIS A 103 12.71 2.81 18.11
CA HIS A 103 12.55 1.37 17.85
C HIS A 103 11.77 0.68 18.99
N GLY A 104 11.46 -0.60 18.82
CA GLY A 104 10.71 -1.40 19.78
C GLY A 104 9.21 -1.11 19.91
N ILE A 105 8.62 -0.35 18.98
CA ILE A 105 7.23 0.11 19.00
C ILE A 105 6.28 -0.75 18.16
N ALA A 106 6.79 -1.62 17.28
CA ALA A 106 6.00 -2.37 16.31
C ALA A 106 6.16 -3.91 16.43
N LYS A 107 6.48 -4.42 17.63
CA LYS A 107 6.83 -5.85 17.86
C LYS A 107 5.71 -6.82 17.54
N LYS A 108 4.45 -6.37 17.63
CA LYS A 108 3.28 -7.22 17.37
C LYS A 108 2.42 -6.70 16.21
N THR A 109 2.91 -5.74 15.43
CA THR A 109 2.15 -5.18 14.32
C THR A 109 2.33 -5.99 13.05
N ASP A 110 1.24 -6.22 12.33
CA ASP A 110 1.29 -6.72 10.95
C ASP A 110 0.96 -5.60 9.96
N PHE A 111 1.78 -5.50 8.91
CA PHE A 111 1.66 -4.51 7.84
C PHE A 111 1.21 -5.18 6.54
N TYR A 112 0.14 -4.68 5.95
CA TYR A 112 -0.45 -5.17 4.70
C TYR A 112 -0.45 -4.06 3.64
N LEU A 113 0.26 -4.29 2.54
CA LEU A 113 0.45 -3.31 1.48
C LEU A 113 -0.24 -3.81 0.19
N PHE A 114 -1.15 -3.01 -0.35
CA PHE A 114 -1.93 -3.35 -1.54
C PHE A 114 -1.62 -2.35 -2.66
N GLY A 115 -1.23 -2.84 -3.85
CA GLY A 115 -0.90 -1.98 -4.99
C GLY A 115 0.11 -0.88 -4.64
N ALA A 116 1.16 -1.24 -3.89
CA ALA A 116 1.94 -0.28 -3.13
C ALA A 116 2.77 0.69 -3.99
N ALA A 117 2.57 2.00 -3.83
CA ALA A 117 3.46 3.03 -4.39
C ALA A 117 4.79 3.16 -3.61
N ALA A 118 4.84 2.66 -2.38
CA ALA A 118 6.06 2.50 -1.60
C ALA A 118 6.81 1.23 -1.98
N HIS A 119 8.14 1.27 -1.90
CA HIS A 119 8.97 0.08 -2.11
C HIS A 119 8.84 -0.87 -0.90
N THR A 120 8.24 -2.03 -1.12
CA THR A 120 7.85 -3.02 -0.10
C THR A 120 9.05 -3.59 0.67
N GLN A 121 10.18 -3.83 0.01
CA GLN A 121 11.42 -4.26 0.68
C GLN A 121 11.99 -3.19 1.61
N SER A 122 11.88 -1.91 1.21
CA SER A 122 12.28 -0.79 2.09
C SER A 122 11.39 -0.76 3.33
N MET A 123 10.08 -0.94 3.16
CA MET A 123 9.15 -1.03 4.30
C MET A 123 9.47 -2.22 5.21
N ALA A 124 9.76 -3.41 4.67
CA ALA A 124 10.14 -4.59 5.47
C ALA A 124 11.39 -4.34 6.31
N ASN A 125 12.39 -3.65 5.77
CA ASN A 125 13.61 -3.29 6.50
C ASN A 125 13.34 -2.31 7.65
N ILE A 126 12.45 -1.33 7.42
CA ILE A 126 12.04 -0.36 8.46
C ILE A 126 11.22 -1.06 9.55
N VAL A 127 10.29 -1.95 9.18
CA VAL A 127 9.48 -2.73 10.14
C VAL A 127 10.40 -3.59 11.02
N ASP A 128 11.39 -4.25 10.43
CA ASP A 128 12.41 -4.99 11.17
C ASP A 128 13.17 -4.10 12.18
N TYR A 129 13.43 -2.84 11.83
CA TYR A 129 14.01 -1.87 12.75
C TYR A 129 13.06 -1.50 13.88
N LEU A 130 11.86 -1.02 13.55
CA LEU A 130 10.87 -0.57 14.52
C LEU A 130 10.38 -1.69 15.45
N SER A 131 10.52 -2.95 15.07
CA SER A 131 10.09 -4.10 15.86
C SER A 131 11.21 -4.73 16.70
N ASP A 132 12.43 -4.18 16.72
CA ASP A 132 13.63 -4.88 17.25
C ASP A 132 13.83 -6.27 16.63
N GLY A 133 13.34 -6.45 15.41
CA GLY A 133 13.42 -7.72 14.71
C GLY A 133 12.40 -8.81 15.09
N GLU A 134 11.44 -8.54 15.97
CA GLU A 134 10.30 -9.43 16.23
C GLU A 134 9.38 -9.59 15.00
N LYS A 135 9.30 -8.56 14.15
CA LYS A 135 8.58 -8.55 12.88
C LYS A 135 9.55 -8.15 11.78
N ASN A 136 9.90 -9.09 10.93
CA ASN A 136 10.89 -8.88 9.87
C ASN A 136 10.30 -9.05 8.46
N TYR A 137 9.00 -8.84 8.29
CA TYR A 137 8.35 -8.90 6.99
C TYR A 137 7.13 -8.01 6.92
N VAL A 138 6.69 -7.72 5.70
CA VAL A 138 5.38 -7.14 5.39
C VAL A 138 4.61 -8.08 4.46
N TYR A 139 3.28 -8.04 4.54
CA TYR A 139 2.41 -8.68 3.57
C TYR A 139 2.17 -7.74 2.39
N THR A 140 2.21 -8.27 1.17
CA THR A 140 1.98 -7.49 -0.03
C THR A 140 1.07 -8.20 -1.03
N GLN A 141 0.29 -7.39 -1.75
CA GLN A 141 -0.43 -7.77 -2.97
C GLN A 141 -0.16 -6.69 -4.03
N GLY A 142 0.37 -7.10 -5.19
CA GLY A 142 0.62 -6.21 -6.32
C GLY A 142 0.44 -6.94 -7.64
N HIS A 143 -0.38 -6.40 -8.53
CA HIS A 143 -0.62 -6.98 -9.83
C HIS A 143 0.49 -6.60 -10.83
N ILE A 144 0.88 -7.50 -11.75
CA ILE A 144 1.93 -7.23 -12.76
C ILE A 144 1.62 -6.03 -13.66
N LEU A 145 0.34 -5.84 -13.99
CA LEU A 145 -0.15 -4.71 -14.78
C LEU A 145 -0.71 -3.56 -13.90
N ASP A 146 -0.31 -3.47 -12.63
CA ASP A 146 -0.55 -2.30 -11.78
C ASP A 146 0.69 -1.38 -11.80
N PRO A 147 0.68 -0.28 -12.57
CA PRO A 147 1.83 0.61 -12.70
C PRO A 147 2.16 1.35 -11.39
N ILE A 148 1.20 1.49 -10.47
CA ILE A 148 1.46 2.11 -9.18
C ILE A 148 2.38 1.20 -8.35
N SER A 149 2.13 -0.10 -8.39
CA SER A 149 2.97 -1.09 -7.71
C SER A 149 4.30 -1.33 -8.43
N THR A 150 4.26 -1.59 -9.75
CA THR A 150 5.44 -2.08 -10.48
C THR A 150 6.35 -0.98 -10.98
N VAL A 151 5.80 0.16 -11.42
CA VAL A 151 6.60 1.26 -11.98
C VAL A 151 6.93 2.30 -10.91
N ILE A 152 5.93 2.79 -10.16
CA ILE A 152 6.16 3.82 -9.12
C ILE A 152 6.77 3.21 -7.86
N GLY A 153 6.23 2.07 -7.43
CA GLY A 153 6.71 1.34 -6.25
C GLY A 153 7.97 0.53 -6.48
N TYR A 154 8.31 0.22 -7.74
CA TYR A 154 9.38 -0.72 -8.12
C TYR A 154 9.23 -2.08 -7.43
N ASN A 155 8.00 -2.52 -7.20
CA ASN A 155 7.71 -3.77 -6.51
C ASN A 155 7.58 -4.94 -7.48
N PHE A 156 8.12 -6.10 -7.09
CA PHE A 156 7.85 -7.35 -7.78
C PHE A 156 6.37 -7.73 -7.63
N PRO A 157 5.70 -8.13 -8.72
CA PRO A 157 4.30 -8.49 -8.67
C PRO A 157 4.08 -9.84 -7.98
N THR A 158 2.94 -9.95 -7.32
CA THR A 158 2.46 -11.17 -6.66
C THR A 158 1.23 -11.75 -7.32
N VAL A 159 0.56 -11.00 -8.20
CA VAL A 159 -0.66 -11.41 -8.91
C VAL A 159 -0.50 -11.16 -10.41
N TYR A 160 -0.98 -12.13 -11.20
CA TYR A 160 -0.72 -12.20 -12.65
C TYR A 160 -1.98 -12.47 -13.49
N GLY A 161 -3.12 -12.76 -12.87
CA GLY A 161 -4.34 -13.11 -13.59
C GLY A 161 -4.87 -11.96 -14.41
N VAL A 162 -5.28 -12.21 -15.65
CA VAL A 162 -5.81 -11.19 -16.57
C VAL A 162 -7.06 -11.70 -17.26
N PRO A 163 -8.01 -10.81 -17.62
CA PRO A 163 -9.25 -11.24 -18.26
C PRO A 163 -8.95 -11.82 -19.65
N PHE A 164 -9.25 -13.10 -19.83
CA PHE A 164 -9.10 -13.74 -21.13
C PHE A 164 -10.17 -13.25 -22.11
N ARG A 165 -9.76 -12.65 -23.21
CA ARG A 165 -10.61 -12.34 -24.36
C ARG A 165 -9.90 -12.76 -25.64
N PRO A 166 -10.53 -13.52 -26.55
CA PRO A 166 -9.90 -13.96 -27.80
C PRO A 166 -9.29 -12.80 -28.61
N TYR A 167 -9.89 -11.62 -28.55
CA TYR A 167 -9.37 -10.40 -29.18
C TYR A 167 -7.93 -10.05 -28.77
N TYR A 168 -7.54 -10.31 -27.51
CA TYR A 168 -6.18 -10.03 -27.04
C TYR A 168 -5.13 -11.00 -27.60
N LEU A 169 -5.52 -12.16 -28.14
CA LEU A 169 -4.59 -13.03 -28.87
C LEU A 169 -4.18 -12.42 -30.21
N LEU A 170 -5.11 -11.70 -30.86
CA LEU A 170 -4.86 -11.02 -32.13
C LEU A 170 -4.10 -9.69 -31.94
N HIS A 171 -4.25 -9.07 -30.76
CA HIS A 171 -3.61 -7.80 -30.41
C HIS A 171 -3.02 -7.83 -29.00
N PRO A 172 -1.90 -8.55 -28.79
CA PRO A 172 -1.36 -8.83 -27.46
C PRO A 172 -0.92 -7.57 -26.71
N SER A 173 -0.56 -6.49 -27.41
CA SER A 173 -0.17 -5.21 -26.80
C SER A 173 -1.36 -4.43 -26.20
N ILE A 174 -2.60 -4.69 -26.62
CA ILE A 174 -3.77 -3.93 -26.15
C ILE A 174 -4.10 -4.26 -24.69
N LEU A 175 -3.93 -5.51 -24.29
CA LEU A 175 -4.21 -5.95 -22.92
C LEU A 175 -3.39 -5.14 -21.88
N PRO A 176 -2.04 -5.12 -21.91
CA PRO A 176 -1.27 -4.36 -20.94
C PRO A 176 -1.58 -2.86 -20.99
N MET A 177 -1.75 -2.27 -22.17
CA MET A 177 -2.13 -0.85 -22.29
C MET A 177 -3.47 -0.55 -21.61
N ARG A 178 -4.47 -1.39 -21.83
CA ARG A 178 -5.81 -1.22 -21.24
C ARG A 178 -5.80 -1.41 -19.73
N GLU A 179 -5.16 -2.46 -19.23
CA GLU A 179 -5.14 -2.77 -17.81
C GLU A 179 -4.32 -1.75 -17.02
N MET A 180 -3.13 -1.37 -17.52
CA MET A 180 -2.31 -0.33 -16.89
C MET A 180 -2.98 1.04 -16.95
N GLY A 181 -3.59 1.40 -18.08
CA GLY A 181 -4.33 2.65 -18.24
C GLY A 181 -5.54 2.72 -17.30
N GLY A 182 -6.32 1.65 -17.21
CA GLY A 182 -7.45 1.56 -16.29
C GLY A 182 -7.04 1.61 -14.82
N ALA A 183 -5.92 0.97 -14.46
CA ALA A 183 -5.34 1.08 -13.12
C ALA A 183 -4.92 2.51 -12.78
N PHE A 184 -4.21 3.18 -13.70
CA PHE A 184 -3.75 4.55 -13.50
C PHE A 184 -4.91 5.55 -13.40
N LEU A 185 -5.96 5.36 -14.20
CA LEU A 185 -7.17 6.20 -14.20
C LEU A 185 -8.17 5.83 -13.09
N GLY A 186 -7.85 4.85 -12.22
CA GLY A 186 -8.69 4.50 -11.07
C GLY A 186 -9.96 3.71 -11.42
N PHE A 187 -10.03 3.03 -12.56
CA PHE A 187 -11.20 2.23 -12.93
C PHE A 187 -11.48 1.11 -11.94
N ASN A 188 -12.75 0.72 -11.84
CA ASN A 188 -13.18 -0.37 -10.95
C ASN A 188 -14.19 -1.28 -11.68
N PRO A 189 -13.86 -2.55 -11.97
CA PRO A 189 -12.64 -3.27 -11.59
C PRO A 189 -11.40 -2.82 -12.39
N SER A 190 -10.22 -2.91 -11.76
CA SER A 190 -8.91 -2.76 -12.41
C SER A 190 -7.84 -3.54 -11.64
N THR A 191 -6.66 -3.68 -12.24
CA THR A 191 -5.48 -4.31 -11.62
C THR A 191 -4.95 -3.56 -10.40
N HIS A 192 -5.38 -2.32 -10.16
CA HIS A 192 -5.01 -1.53 -8.99
C HIS A 192 -6.07 -1.49 -7.88
N ASN A 193 -7.35 -1.73 -8.22
CA ASN A 193 -8.46 -1.64 -7.26
C ASN A 193 -9.02 -2.99 -6.84
N CYS A 194 -8.63 -4.07 -7.51
CA CYS A 194 -9.00 -5.44 -7.16
C CYS A 194 -7.91 -6.03 -6.27
N TYR A 195 -8.04 -5.92 -4.96
CA TYR A 195 -7.16 -6.54 -3.96
C TYR A 195 -7.97 -6.94 -2.72
N GLY A 196 -7.41 -7.79 -1.85
CA GLY A 196 -8.10 -8.27 -0.65
C GLY A 196 -9.35 -9.10 -0.98
N ASP A 197 -10.43 -8.92 -0.22
CA ASP A 197 -11.72 -9.58 -0.48
C ASP A 197 -12.52 -8.84 -1.57
N ALA A 198 -11.94 -8.81 -2.77
CA ALA A 198 -12.51 -8.10 -3.90
C ALA A 198 -13.81 -8.75 -4.43
N SER A 199 -14.60 -7.95 -5.15
CA SER A 199 -15.87 -8.39 -5.75
C SER A 199 -15.72 -9.64 -6.65
N PRO A 200 -16.79 -10.41 -6.88
CA PRO A 200 -16.75 -11.55 -7.81
C PRO A 200 -16.20 -11.18 -9.20
N LYS A 201 -16.53 -9.98 -9.70
CA LYS A 201 -16.02 -9.48 -10.98
C LYS A 201 -14.49 -9.30 -10.97
N CYS A 202 -13.92 -8.82 -9.87
CA CYS A 202 -12.47 -8.76 -9.68
C CYS A 202 -11.86 -10.16 -9.69
N LYS A 203 -12.45 -11.10 -8.95
CA LYS A 203 -11.98 -12.49 -8.88
C LYS A 203 -12.04 -13.20 -10.24
N THR A 204 -13.09 -12.96 -11.02
CA THR A 204 -13.22 -13.47 -12.40
C THR A 204 -12.17 -12.87 -13.34
N ASN A 205 -11.90 -11.57 -13.22
CA ASN A 205 -10.97 -10.90 -14.14
C ASN A 205 -9.50 -11.17 -13.80
N TYR A 206 -9.16 -11.26 -12.52
CA TYR A 206 -7.76 -11.20 -12.06
C TYR A 206 -7.35 -12.36 -11.14
N GLY A 207 -8.27 -13.25 -10.80
CA GLY A 207 -8.02 -14.40 -9.91
C GLY A 207 -8.11 -14.05 -8.43
N SER A 208 -7.61 -14.96 -7.58
CA SER A 208 -7.50 -14.74 -6.15
C SER A 208 -6.24 -13.95 -5.80
N PHE A 209 -6.35 -13.14 -4.75
CA PHE A 209 -5.27 -12.29 -4.25
C PHE A 209 -4.76 -12.87 -2.94
N ASP A 210 -3.75 -13.74 -3.02
CA ASP A 210 -3.08 -14.26 -1.84
C ASP A 210 -1.96 -13.32 -1.41
N PHE A 211 -1.82 -13.11 -0.09
CA PHE A 211 -0.71 -12.33 0.42
C PHE A 211 0.62 -13.07 0.22
N LYS A 212 1.63 -12.33 -0.25
CA LYS A 212 3.03 -12.75 -0.17
C LYS A 212 3.75 -11.98 0.92
N LYS A 213 4.72 -12.62 1.56
CA LYS A 213 5.59 -11.98 2.55
C LYS A 213 6.85 -11.47 1.86
N VAL A 214 7.19 -10.22 2.09
CA VAL A 214 8.49 -9.63 1.74
C VAL A 214 9.28 -9.52 3.02
N TYR A 215 10.34 -10.32 3.15
CA TYR A 215 11.18 -10.36 4.34
C TYR A 215 12.28 -9.29 4.28
N SER A 216 12.62 -8.74 5.44
CA SER A 216 13.72 -7.80 5.61
C SER A 216 15.04 -8.41 5.14
N THR A 217 15.84 -7.61 4.44
CA THR A 217 17.22 -7.92 4.06
C THR A 217 18.25 -7.31 5.00
N ARG A 218 17.80 -6.62 6.06
CA ARG A 218 18.70 -5.98 7.02
C ARG A 218 19.52 -7.03 7.77
N THR A 219 20.83 -6.90 7.72
CA THR A 219 21.75 -7.72 8.50
C THR A 219 21.78 -7.23 9.95
N ARG A 220 21.47 -8.13 10.90
CA ARG A 220 21.60 -7.83 12.32
C ARG A 220 23.01 -8.18 12.77
N ASN A 221 23.76 -7.21 13.28
CA ASN A 221 24.94 -7.53 14.06
C ASN A 221 24.45 -8.17 15.36
N LYS A 222 24.75 -9.47 15.57
CA LYS A 222 24.53 -10.13 16.85
C LYS A 222 25.40 -9.38 17.88
N LYS A 223 24.76 -8.63 18.78
CA LYS A 223 25.39 -8.19 20.03
C LYS A 223 25.24 -9.30 21.06
#